data_AF-R0AHG8-F1
#
_entry.id   AF-R0AHG8-F1
#
_cell.length_a   1.000
_cell.length_b   1.000
_cell.length_c   1.000
_cell.angle_alpha   90.00
_cell.angle_beta   90.00
_cell.angle_gamma   90.00
#
_symmetry.space_group_name_H-M   'P 1'
#
loop_
_entity.id
_entity.type
_entity.pdbx_description
1 polymer ?
#
loop_
_entity_poly.entity_id
_entity_poly.type
_entity_poly.pdbx_seq_one_letter_code
_entity_poly.pdbx_strand_id
1 'polypeptide(L)'
;MSGLYTRFMEWIMPFLETNWQLFLFMAGLLFLLGAIFRWKWVCDPQGEDGLGFRAFVYRNFGEKGYRILQGISGAVIILCSAVLWVLM
;
A
#
# COMPACT_ATOMS: atom_id res chain seq x y z
N MET A 1 -15.25 12.07 21.73
CA MET A 1 -15.39 11.09 20.62
C MET A 1 -16.79 10.49 20.68
N SER A 2 -17.43 10.23 19.53
CA SER A 2 -18.80 9.69 19.49
C SER A 2 -18.83 8.23 19.97
N GLY A 3 -19.86 7.83 20.72
CA GLY A 3 -20.00 6.46 21.24
C GLY A 3 -20.15 5.38 20.15
N LEU A 4 -20.39 5.78 18.91
CA LEU A 4 -20.41 4.91 17.73
C LEU A 4 -19.00 4.55 17.26
N TYR A 5 -18.07 5.50 17.34
CA TYR A 5 -16.67 5.28 17.00
C TYR A 5 -16.01 4.28 17.97
N THR A 6 -16.26 4.42 19.27
CA THR A 6 -15.68 3.52 20.29
C THR A 6 -16.14 2.08 20.10
N ARG A 7 -17.44 1.83 19.90
CA ARG A 7 -17.94 0.46 19.63
C ARG A 7 -17.39 -0.12 18.32
N PHE A 8 -17.24 0.71 17.29
CA PHE A 8 -16.65 0.28 16.04
C PHE A 8 -15.17 -0.13 16.21
N MET A 9 -14.40 0.67 16.94
CA MET A 9 -12.98 0.38 17.21
C MET A 9 -12.81 -0.87 18.07
N GLU A 10 -13.64 -1.08 19.09
CA GLU A 10 -13.64 -2.31 19.92
C GLU A 10 -13.89 -3.57 19.09
N TRP A 11 -14.69 -3.47 18.03
CA TRP A 11 -14.96 -4.59 17.15
C TRP A 11 -13.85 -4.81 16.10
N ILE A 12 -13.33 -3.74 15.51
CA ILE A 12 -12.39 -3.84 14.37
C ILE A 12 -10.93 -4.09 14.80
N MET A 13 -10.51 -3.57 15.96
CA MET A 13 -9.16 -3.77 16.51
C MET A 13 -8.78 -5.25 16.66
N PRO A 14 -9.56 -6.10 17.37
CA PRO A 14 -9.17 -7.50 17.55
C PRO A 14 -9.17 -8.28 16.24
N PHE A 15 -10.05 -7.93 15.29
CA PHE A 15 -10.05 -8.51 13.96
C PHE A 15 -8.76 -8.15 13.19
N LEU A 16 -8.33 -6.90 13.29
CA LEU A 16 -7.13 -6.40 12.63
C LEU A 16 -5.86 -6.98 13.26
N GLU A 17 -5.80 -7.13 14.58
CA GLU A 17 -4.67 -7.79 15.26
C GLU A 17 -4.58 -9.28 14.91
N THR A 18 -5.72 -9.96 14.80
CA THR A 18 -5.74 -11.41 14.47
C THR A 18 -5.38 -11.67 13.00
N ASN A 19 -5.76 -10.76 12.09
CA ASN A 19 -5.65 -10.95 10.65
C ASN A 19 -4.80 -9.86 9.96
N TRP A 20 -3.82 -9.30 10.68
CA TRP A 20 -3.00 -8.19 10.17
C TRP A 20 -2.26 -8.57 8.87
N GLN A 21 -1.94 -9.86 8.68
CA GLN A 21 -1.34 -10.37 7.45
C GLN A 21 -2.29 -10.24 6.25
N LEU A 22 -3.59 -10.51 6.43
CA LEU A 22 -4.59 -10.32 5.38
C LEU A 22 -4.76 -8.83 5.06
N PHE A 23 -4.67 -7.96 6.07
CA PHE A 23 -4.69 -6.52 5.85
C PHE A 23 -3.49 -6.07 5.00
N LEU A 24 -2.28 -6.54 5.30
CA LEU A 24 -1.08 -6.25 4.50
C LEU A 24 -1.17 -6.82 3.08
N PHE A 25 -1.71 -8.04 2.94
CA PHE A 25 -1.94 -8.65 1.64
C PHE A 25 -2.91 -7.80 0.79
N MET A 26 -4.04 -7.39 1.36
CA MET A 26 -5.02 -6.53 0.70
C MET A 26 -4.45 -5.16 0.36
N ALA A 27 -3.63 -4.58 1.23
CA ALA A 27 -2.91 -3.33 0.94
C ALA A 27 -1.93 -3.49 -0.22
N GLY A 28 -1.14 -4.57 -0.25
CA GLY A 28 -0.23 -4.89 -1.36
C GLY A 28 -0.98 -5.08 -2.68
N LEU A 29 -2.13 -5.77 -2.65
CA LEU A 29 -3.01 -5.96 -3.80
C LEU A 29 -3.57 -4.64 -4.30
N LEU A 30 -4.00 -3.75 -3.40
CA LEU A 30 -4.47 -2.42 -3.73
C LEU A 30 -3.38 -1.60 -4.45
N PHE A 31 -2.13 -1.66 -3.99
CA PHE A 31 -1.01 -0.97 -4.64
C PHE A 31 -0.69 -1.56 -6.03
N LEU A 32 -0.76 -2.88 -6.18
CA LEU A 32 -0.58 -3.56 -7.46
C LEU A 32 -1.70 -3.21 -8.46
N LEU A 33 -2.96 -3.25 -8.01
CA LEU A 33 -4.12 -2.85 -8.81
C LEU A 33 -4.05 -1.37 -9.17
N GLY A 34 -3.65 -0.50 -8.23
CA GLY A 34 -3.44 0.92 -8.48
C GLY A 34 -2.39 1.18 -9.56
N ALA A 35 -1.31 0.40 -9.59
CA ALA A 35 -0.29 0.46 -10.63
C ALA A 35 -0.81 -0.03 -12.00
N ILE A 36 -1.57 -1.13 -12.04
CA ILE A 36 -2.14 -1.71 -13.28
C ILE A 36 -3.22 -0.80 -13.87
N PHE A 37 -4.18 -0.36 -13.05
CA PHE A 37 -5.33 0.45 -13.46
C PHE A 37 -5.01 1.95 -13.57
N ARG A 38 -3.74 2.35 -13.42
CA ARG A 38 -3.28 3.74 -13.51
C ARG A 38 -4.10 4.68 -12.63
N TRP A 39 -4.36 4.26 -11.39
CA TRP A 39 -5.08 5.10 -10.44
C TRP A 39 -4.29 6.37 -10.15
N LYS A 40 -4.87 7.53 -10.46
CA LYS A 40 -4.23 8.83 -10.26
C LYS A 40 -3.76 9.01 -8.82
N TRP A 41 -4.58 8.77 -7.82
CA TRP A 41 -4.17 8.93 -6.42
C TRP A 41 -3.05 7.98 -5.93
N VAL A 42 -2.74 6.91 -6.66
CA VAL A 42 -1.64 5.97 -6.34
C VAL A 42 -0.40 6.24 -7.21
N CYS A 43 -0.60 6.69 -8.45
CA CYS A 43 0.45 6.86 -9.45
C CYS A 43 0.83 8.32 -9.72
N ASP A 44 0.11 9.29 -9.15
CA ASP A 44 0.28 10.70 -9.44
C ASP A 44 1.16 11.36 -8.37
N PRO A 45 2.37 11.83 -8.74
CA PRO A 45 3.30 12.45 -7.81
C PRO A 45 2.95 13.91 -7.47
N GLN A 46 1.75 14.42 -7.84
CA GLN A 46 1.30 15.83 -7.68
C GLN A 46 1.25 16.38 -6.23
N GLY A 47 1.90 15.74 -5.25
CA GLY A 47 2.09 16.25 -3.89
C GLY A 47 3.41 15.84 -3.23
N GLU A 48 4.34 15.17 -3.92
CA GLU A 48 5.66 14.87 -3.36
C GLU A 48 6.60 16.05 -3.61
N ASP A 49 6.82 16.85 -2.57
CA ASP A 49 7.92 17.82 -2.52
C ASP A 49 9.21 17.12 -2.97
N GLY A 50 9.92 17.71 -3.94
CA GLY A 50 10.90 17.09 -4.83
C GLY A 50 12.18 16.46 -4.24
N LEU A 51 12.13 15.94 -3.01
CA LEU A 51 13.22 15.35 -2.23
C LEU A 51 13.02 13.86 -1.87
N GLY A 52 11.89 13.24 -2.23
CA GLY A 52 11.63 11.82 -1.99
C GLY A 52 12.28 10.87 -3.01
N PHE A 53 12.61 9.63 -2.61
CA PHE A 53 13.09 8.56 -3.52
C PHE A 53 12.15 8.36 -4.72
N ARG A 54 10.84 8.51 -4.48
CA ARG A 54 9.79 8.43 -5.50
C ARG A 54 9.85 9.61 -6.49
N ALA A 55 10.13 10.83 -6.02
CA ALA A 55 10.40 12.00 -6.86
C ALA A 55 11.71 11.86 -7.66
N PHE A 56 12.76 11.25 -7.08
CA PHE A 56 14.00 10.91 -7.80
C PHE A 56 13.74 9.94 -8.95
N VAL A 57 13.00 8.86 -8.70
CA VAL A 57 12.63 7.87 -9.73
C VAL A 57 11.77 8.52 -10.83
N TYR A 58 10.85 9.42 -10.46
CA TYR A 58 10.06 10.16 -11.43
C TYR A 58 10.92 11.07 -12.32
N ARG A 59 11.90 11.81 -11.76
CA ARG A 59 12.82 12.64 -12.57
C ARG A 59 13.73 11.83 -13.48
N ASN A 60 14.19 10.66 -13.02
CA ASN A 60 15.20 9.87 -13.75
C ASN A 60 14.59 8.89 -14.77
N PHE A 61 13.43 8.32 -14.48
CA PHE A 61 12.76 7.30 -15.32
C PHE A 61 11.39 7.74 -15.86
N GLY A 62 10.92 8.94 -15.48
CA GLY A 62 9.62 9.45 -15.88
C GLY A 62 8.44 8.72 -15.25
N GLU A 63 7.25 9.04 -15.74
CA GLU A 63 5.99 8.50 -15.25
C GLU A 63 5.88 6.97 -15.44
N LYS A 64 6.52 6.41 -16.47
CA LYS A 64 6.57 4.95 -16.69
C LYS A 64 7.41 4.24 -15.61
N GLY A 65 8.54 4.79 -15.20
CA GLY A 65 9.40 4.20 -14.17
C GLY A 65 8.76 4.22 -12.79
N TYR A 66 8.08 5.33 -12.44
CA TYR A 66 7.33 5.44 -11.19
C TYR A 66 6.27 4.35 -11.04
N ARG A 67 5.55 4.04 -12.12
CA ARG A 67 4.53 2.99 -12.14
C ARG A 67 5.10 1.60 -11.91
N ILE A 68 6.25 1.30 -12.53
CA ILE A 68 6.93 0.01 -12.36
C ILE A 68 7.39 -0.13 -10.91
N LEU A 69 7.97 0.93 -10.33
CA LEU A 69 8.39 0.94 -8.93
C LEU A 69 7.22 0.70 -7.97
N GLN A 70 6.07 1.34 -8.25
CA GLN A 70 4.85 1.18 -7.45
C GLN A 70 4.24 -0.22 -7.56
N GLY A 71 4.35 -0.86 -8.73
CA GLY A 71 3.99 -2.27 -8.91
C GLY A 71 4.95 -3.22 -8.18
N ILE A 72 6.26 -2.97 -8.24
CA ILE A 72 7.28 -3.75 -7.54
C ILE A 72 7.08 -3.65 -6.03
N SER A 73 6.83 -2.45 -5.49
CA SER A 73 6.58 -2.28 -4.05
C SER A 73 5.32 -3.01 -3.60
N GLY A 74 4.24 -2.96 -4.38
CA GLY A 74 3.03 -3.78 -4.14
C GLY A 74 3.33 -5.28 -4.14
N ALA A 75 4.09 -5.77 -5.12
CA ALA A 75 4.48 -7.18 -5.20
C ALA A 75 5.37 -7.62 -4.03
N VAL A 76 6.30 -6.78 -3.59
CA VAL A 76 7.14 -7.03 -2.40
C VAL A 76 6.31 -7.12 -1.14
N ILE A 77 5.31 -6.25 -0.97
CA ILE A 77 4.39 -6.29 0.19
C ILE A 77 3.60 -7.60 0.18
N ILE A 78 3.08 -8.04 -0.97
CA ILE A 78 2.37 -9.32 -1.10
C ILE A 78 3.29 -10.49 -0.77
N LEU A 79 4.49 -10.53 -1.34
CA LEU A 79 5.47 -11.59 -1.08
C LEU A 79 5.85 -11.65 0.40
N CYS A 80 6.12 -10.51 1.02
CA CYS A 80 6.46 -10.42 2.45
C CYS A 80 5.28 -10.93 3.31
N SER A 81 4.05 -10.53 2.96
CA SER A 81 2.84 -10.99 3.66
C SER A 81 2.65 -12.50 3.53
N ALA A 82 2.88 -13.08 2.34
CA ALA A 82 2.79 -14.51 2.11
C ALA A 82 3.87 -15.29 2.87
N VAL A 83 5.12 -14.79 2.92
CA VAL A 83 6.20 -15.40 3.70
C VAL A 83 5.89 -15.37 5.20
N LEU A 84 5.43 -14.23 5.72
CA LEU A 84 5.04 -14.08 7.11
C LEU A 84 3.85 -14.99 7.48
N TRP A 85 2.94 -15.22 6.53
CA TRP A 85 1.83 -16.15 6.73
C TRP A 85 2.26 -17.62 6.74
N VAL A 86 3.30 -17.99 5.98
CA VAL A 86 3.86 -19.36 6.01
C VAL A 86 4.73 -19.60 7.25
N LEU A 87 5.36 -18.55 7.78
CA LEU A 87 6.29 -18.65 8.92
C LEU A 87 5.59 -18.75 10.28
N MET A 88 4.33 -18.31 10.39
CA MET A 88 3.52 -18.31 11.61
C MET A 88 2.45 -19.39 11.58
#